data_AF-A0A318LW17-F1
#
_entry.id   AF-A0A318LW17-F1
#
_cell.length_a   1.000
_cell.length_b   1.000
_cell.length_c   1.000
_cell.angle_alpha   90.00
_cell.angle_beta   90.00
_cell.angle_gamma   90.00
#
_symmetry.space_group_name_H-M   'P 1'
#
loop_
_entity.id
_entity.type
_entity.pdbx_description
1 polymer ?
#
loop_
_entity_poly.entity_id
_entity_poly.type
_entity_poly.pdbx_seq_one_letter_code
_entity_poly.pdbx_strand_id
1 'polypeptide(L)'
;MRPPALPFAVHVSRRAEFGHRWARARSALLIAFVVAPLAVLGATAAAVAAASGEGPAGTGSSVVALALVLPSAGYLLWFRASGRFLVRTRYWAVRVVSCGLVQLLGTLPLAVVAGGVAGVLCPAVTAFAVLAGTVAAARAHRTLLAAAGGAPAATNLPLERDLRIHPPRLYGTATIGADRLGWSLKPRGRYGFPGALVAGTVPFGEITGVRVEQVNEHDAPLVAPGVPAPPGPVVVVSTRRGDAVVAVKEAAEFAALLDLRLRLTAEPGWA
;
A
#
# COMPACT_ATOMS: atom_id res chain seq x y z
N MET A 1 11.24 -17.80 -24.84
CA MET A 1 11.12 -16.37 -24.46
C MET A 1 11.66 -16.19 -23.05
N ARG A 2 12.63 -15.29 -22.81
CA ARG A 2 13.13 -15.04 -21.44
C ARG A 2 12.01 -14.38 -20.62
N PRO A 3 11.69 -14.88 -19.42
CA PRO A 3 10.70 -14.25 -18.57
C PRO A 3 11.14 -12.82 -18.23
N PRO A 4 10.20 -11.85 -18.14
CA PRO A 4 10.54 -10.48 -17.80
C PRO A 4 11.28 -10.43 -16.46
N ALA A 5 12.31 -9.58 -16.37
CA ALA A 5 12.99 -9.34 -15.11
C ALA A 5 11.99 -8.77 -14.08
N LEU A 6 11.88 -9.45 -12.94
CA LEU A 6 11.02 -9.03 -11.84
C LEU A 6 11.82 -8.12 -10.92
N PRO A 7 11.26 -6.99 -10.44
CA PRO A 7 11.97 -6.08 -9.54
C PRO A 7 11.95 -6.53 -8.07
N PHE A 8 11.54 -7.78 -7.81
CA PHE A 8 11.41 -8.39 -6.51
C PHE A 8 11.66 -9.89 -6.63
N ALA A 9 12.09 -10.53 -5.53
CA ALA A 9 12.43 -11.94 -5.55
C ALA A 9 11.16 -12.79 -5.59
N VAL A 10 11.18 -13.83 -6.42
CA VAL A 10 10.08 -14.81 -6.56
C VAL A 10 10.65 -16.20 -6.61
N HIS A 11 10.01 -17.12 -5.89
CA HIS A 11 10.37 -18.53 -5.96
C HIS A 11 10.19 -19.09 -7.37
N VAL A 12 11.15 -19.87 -7.86
CA VAL A 12 11.18 -20.40 -9.24
C VAL A 12 9.90 -21.14 -9.62
N SER A 13 9.27 -21.85 -8.68
CA SER A 13 8.01 -22.59 -8.89
C SER A 13 6.83 -21.71 -9.32
N ARG A 14 6.86 -20.40 -9.02
CA ARG A 14 5.79 -19.43 -9.35
C ARG A 14 6.28 -18.28 -10.24
N ARG A 15 7.53 -18.32 -10.70
CA ARG A 15 8.13 -17.24 -11.50
C ARG A 15 7.38 -16.96 -12.80
N ALA A 16 6.94 -18.00 -13.50
CA ALA A 16 6.17 -17.84 -14.74
C ALA A 16 4.83 -17.13 -14.47
N GLU A 17 4.09 -17.55 -13.44
CA GLU A 17 2.83 -16.94 -13.05
C GLU A 17 3.01 -15.46 -12.68
N PHE A 18 4.02 -15.13 -11.86
CA PHE A 18 4.33 -13.74 -11.50
C PHE A 18 4.84 -12.91 -12.67
N GLY A 19 5.56 -13.51 -13.62
CA GLY A 19 5.93 -12.84 -14.87
C GLY A 19 4.70 -12.31 -15.61
N HIS A 20 3.63 -13.12 -15.70
CA HIS A 20 2.38 -12.71 -16.33
C HIS A 20 1.62 -11.65 -15.51
N ARG A 21 1.53 -11.84 -14.18
CA ARG A 21 0.90 -10.85 -13.29
C ARG A 21 1.62 -9.50 -13.34
N TRP A 22 2.96 -9.53 -13.33
CA TRP A 22 3.80 -8.35 -13.44
C TRP A 22 3.66 -7.65 -14.79
N ALA A 23 3.68 -8.40 -15.90
CA ALA A 23 3.48 -7.83 -17.23
C ALA A 23 2.15 -7.06 -17.33
N ARG A 24 1.06 -7.62 -16.76
CA ARG A 24 -0.27 -6.97 -16.72
C ARG A 24 -0.33 -5.77 -15.77
N ALA A 25 0.32 -5.86 -14.61
CA ALA A 25 0.28 -4.80 -13.62
C ALA A 25 1.24 -3.65 -13.91
N ARG A 26 2.34 -3.89 -14.66
CA ARG A 26 3.36 -2.89 -14.97
C ARG A 26 2.79 -1.68 -15.67
N SER A 27 1.94 -1.87 -16.68
CA SER A 27 1.29 -0.75 -17.38
C SER A 27 0.40 0.06 -16.44
N ALA A 28 -0.39 -0.61 -15.61
CA ALA A 28 -1.25 0.05 -14.62
C ALA A 28 -0.44 0.80 -13.55
N LEU A 29 0.69 0.26 -13.11
CA LEU A 29 1.62 0.96 -12.20
C LEU A 29 2.28 2.19 -12.86
N LEU A 30 2.63 2.10 -14.14
CA LEU A 30 3.15 3.25 -14.90
C LEU A 30 2.09 4.34 -15.05
N ILE A 31 0.84 3.97 -15.34
CA ILE A 31 -0.26 4.93 -15.40
C ILE A 31 -0.44 5.61 -14.05
N ALA A 32 -0.53 4.83 -12.97
CA ALA A 32 -0.79 5.32 -11.63
C ALA A 32 0.28 6.28 -11.08
N PHE A 33 1.57 5.94 -11.28
CA PHE A 33 2.66 6.63 -10.61
C PHE A 33 3.53 7.49 -11.53
N VAL A 34 3.32 7.46 -12.85
CA VAL A 34 4.10 8.25 -13.81
C VAL A 34 3.19 9.06 -14.72
N VAL A 35 2.33 8.40 -15.50
CA VAL A 35 1.53 9.10 -16.52
C VAL A 35 0.53 10.07 -15.88
N ALA A 36 -0.22 9.62 -14.86
CA ALA A 36 -1.20 10.47 -14.19
C ALA A 36 -0.54 11.70 -13.50
N PRO A 37 0.52 11.54 -12.68
CA PRO A 37 1.24 12.69 -12.12
C PRO A 37 1.79 13.65 -13.18
N LEU A 38 2.35 13.15 -14.29
CA LEU A 38 2.87 14.00 -15.36
C LEU A 38 1.76 14.74 -16.11
N ALA A 39 0.61 14.11 -16.34
CA ALA A 39 -0.55 14.75 -16.94
C ALA A 39 -1.07 15.91 -16.06
N VAL A 40 -1.13 15.71 -14.74
CA VAL A 40 -1.51 16.75 -13.78
C VAL A 40 -0.51 17.90 -13.78
N LEU A 41 0.79 17.60 -13.80
CA LEU A 41 1.85 18.62 -13.89
C LEU A 41 1.74 19.43 -15.19
N GLY A 42 1.53 18.76 -16.33
CA GLY A 42 1.34 19.42 -17.63
C GLY A 42 0.10 20.31 -17.65
N ALA A 43 -1.04 19.82 -17.15
CA ALA A 43 -2.27 20.60 -17.03
C ALA A 43 -2.09 21.81 -16.10
N THR A 44 -1.37 21.65 -14.99
CA THR A 44 -1.08 22.73 -14.05
C THR A 44 -0.16 23.78 -14.69
N ALA A 45 0.88 23.36 -15.41
CA ALA A 45 1.77 24.26 -16.12
C ALA A 45 1.03 25.08 -17.19
N ALA A 46 0.13 24.45 -17.94
CA ALA A 46 -0.73 25.14 -18.91
C ALA A 46 -1.67 26.16 -18.23
N ALA A 47 -2.28 25.80 -17.10
CA ALA A 47 -3.13 26.69 -16.33
C ALA A 47 -2.35 27.88 -15.72
N VAL A 48 -1.11 27.67 -15.25
CA VAL A 48 -0.24 28.75 -14.75
C VAL A 48 0.13 29.70 -15.88
N ALA A 49 0.49 29.18 -17.06
CA ALA A 49 0.80 30.00 -18.23
C ALA A 49 -0.42 30.80 -18.73
N ALA A 50 -1.62 30.23 -18.63
CA ALA A 50 -2.86 30.96 -18.96
C ALA A 50 -3.19 32.04 -17.91
N ALA A 51 -2.87 31.81 -16.64
CA ALA A 51 -3.09 32.78 -15.57
C ALA A 51 -1.98 33.85 -15.47
N SER A 52 -0.83 33.66 -16.13
CA SER A 52 0.28 34.61 -16.13
C SER A 52 -0.05 35.82 -17.01
N GLY A 53 -0.82 36.75 -16.45
CA GLY A 53 -1.37 37.92 -17.14
C GLY A 53 -2.50 38.57 -16.35
N GLU A 54 -3.16 37.80 -15.48
CA GLU A 54 -4.31 38.20 -14.66
C GLU A 54 -3.92 38.98 -13.38
N GLY A 55 -2.76 39.64 -13.38
CA GLY A 55 -2.30 40.46 -12.26
C GLY A 55 -2.04 39.69 -10.96
N PRO A 56 -2.18 40.34 -9.79
CA PRO A 56 -1.85 39.75 -8.48
C PRO A 56 -2.65 38.48 -8.15
N ALA A 57 -3.89 38.38 -8.64
CA ALA A 57 -4.73 37.20 -8.47
C ALA A 57 -4.16 35.97 -9.20
N GLY A 58 -3.71 36.14 -10.45
CA GLY A 58 -3.03 35.09 -11.22
C GLY A 58 -1.75 34.62 -10.55
N THR A 59 -0.93 35.55 -10.05
CA THR A 59 0.30 35.22 -9.33
C THR A 59 0.01 34.45 -8.03
N GLY A 60 -0.95 34.92 -7.22
CA GLY A 60 -1.32 34.27 -5.96
C GLY A 60 -1.85 32.84 -6.17
N SER A 61 -2.77 32.66 -7.12
CA SER A 61 -3.32 31.33 -7.45
C SER A 61 -2.25 30.39 -8.02
N SER A 62 -1.33 30.91 -8.83
CA SER A 62 -0.21 30.12 -9.37
C SER A 62 0.71 29.61 -8.27
N VAL A 63 1.06 30.46 -7.30
CA VAL A 63 1.89 30.07 -6.15
C VAL A 63 1.22 28.96 -5.34
N VAL A 64 -0.07 29.11 -5.03
CA VAL A 64 -0.84 28.09 -4.29
C VAL A 64 -0.93 26.78 -5.06
N ALA A 65 -1.22 26.84 -6.36
CA ALA A 65 -1.30 25.67 -7.22
C ALA A 65 0.03 24.90 -7.25
N LEU A 66 1.15 25.61 -7.46
CA LEU A 66 2.48 25.00 -7.47
C LEU A 66 2.83 24.39 -6.10
N ALA A 67 2.51 25.07 -5.01
CA ALA A 67 2.77 24.59 -3.65
C ALA A 67 2.00 23.30 -3.32
N LEU A 68 0.81 23.09 -3.89
CA LEU A 68 0.01 21.88 -3.66
C LEU A 68 0.33 20.76 -4.66
N VAL A 69 0.55 21.11 -5.92
CA VAL A 69 0.75 20.14 -7.01
C VAL A 69 2.15 19.55 -7.00
N LEU A 70 3.20 20.38 -6.89
CA LEU A 70 4.59 19.91 -7.02
C LEU A 70 4.99 18.90 -5.93
N PRO A 71 4.73 19.12 -4.62
CA PRO A 71 5.10 18.15 -3.61
C PRO A 71 4.31 16.84 -3.75
N SER A 72 3.03 16.93 -4.12
CA SER A 72 2.16 15.76 -4.31
C SER A 72 2.58 14.92 -5.51
N ALA A 73 2.87 15.56 -6.65
CA ALA A 73 3.36 14.87 -7.85
C ALA A 73 4.77 14.31 -7.65
N GLY A 74 5.65 15.12 -7.06
CA GLY A 74 7.02 14.74 -6.71
C GLY A 74 7.05 13.54 -5.77
N TYR A 75 6.17 13.50 -4.77
CA TYR A 75 6.03 12.34 -3.88
C TYR A 75 5.68 11.06 -4.64
N LEU A 76 4.71 11.09 -5.56
CA LEU A 76 4.31 9.90 -6.32
C LEU A 76 5.43 9.41 -7.26
N LEU A 77 6.10 10.34 -7.94
CA LEU A 77 7.23 10.03 -8.81
C LEU A 77 8.40 9.45 -8.00
N TRP A 78 8.74 10.07 -6.88
CA TRP A 78 9.77 9.57 -5.97
C TRP A 78 9.41 8.21 -5.37
N PHE A 79 8.15 7.99 -4.98
CA PHE A 79 7.66 6.72 -4.45
C PHE A 79 7.86 5.57 -5.46
N ARG A 80 7.71 5.87 -6.75
CA ARG A 80 7.98 4.94 -7.84
C ARG A 80 9.47 4.78 -8.13
N ALA A 81 10.24 5.87 -8.18
CA ALA A 81 11.66 5.87 -8.50
C ALA A 81 12.49 5.17 -7.41
N SER A 82 12.17 5.40 -6.14
CA SER A 82 12.82 4.78 -4.98
C SER A 82 12.44 3.32 -4.74
N GLY A 83 11.56 2.73 -5.56
CA GLY A 83 11.08 1.35 -5.37
C GLY A 83 10.17 1.17 -4.15
N ARG A 84 9.81 2.24 -3.42
CA ARG A 84 8.97 2.18 -2.21
C ARG A 84 7.61 1.53 -2.46
N PHE A 85 7.09 1.60 -3.69
CA PHE A 85 5.85 0.91 -4.07
C PHE A 85 5.91 -0.61 -3.86
N LEU A 86 7.09 -1.23 -3.96
CA LEU A 86 7.27 -2.67 -3.71
C LEU A 86 7.28 -3.02 -2.22
N VAL A 87 7.71 -2.10 -1.37
CA VAL A 87 7.79 -2.31 0.10
C VAL A 87 6.52 -1.85 0.82
N ARG A 88 5.74 -0.96 0.19
CA ARG A 88 4.49 -0.40 0.72
C ARG A 88 3.35 -0.70 -0.23
N THR A 89 2.97 -1.97 -0.30
CA THR A 89 2.03 -2.52 -1.28
C THR A 89 0.58 -2.12 -1.01
N ARG A 90 0.17 -2.09 0.26
CA ARG A 90 -1.23 -2.03 0.67
C ARG A 90 -2.03 -0.81 0.22
N TYR A 91 -1.41 0.36 0.15
CA TYR A 91 -2.12 1.65 0.03
C TYR A 91 -1.85 2.39 -1.28
N TRP A 92 -1.56 1.69 -2.38
CA TRP A 92 -1.28 2.36 -3.66
C TRP A 92 -2.42 3.27 -4.12
N ALA A 93 -3.66 2.76 -4.18
CA ALA A 93 -4.81 3.56 -4.62
C ALA A 93 -5.08 4.74 -3.67
N VAL A 94 -4.98 4.52 -2.35
CA VAL A 94 -5.15 5.57 -1.34
C VAL A 94 -4.11 6.69 -1.50
N ARG A 95 -2.84 6.34 -1.76
CA ARG A 95 -1.79 7.34 -2.01
C ARG A 95 -2.09 8.18 -3.25
N VAL A 96 -2.45 7.52 -4.36
CA VAL A 96 -2.73 8.20 -5.63
C VAL A 96 -3.94 9.12 -5.49
N VAL A 97 -5.04 8.65 -4.89
CA VAL A 97 -6.24 9.49 -4.72
C VAL A 97 -5.99 10.64 -3.73
N SER A 98 -5.32 10.41 -2.60
CA SER A 98 -5.06 11.49 -1.63
C SER A 98 -4.17 12.58 -2.21
N CYS A 99 -3.07 12.21 -2.90
CA CYS A 99 -2.23 13.18 -3.60
C CYS A 99 -3.00 13.86 -4.75
N GLY A 100 -3.84 13.11 -5.46
CA GLY A 100 -4.67 13.63 -6.54
C GLY A 100 -5.72 14.64 -6.07
N LEU A 101 -6.33 14.42 -4.90
CA LEU A 101 -7.25 15.38 -4.30
C LEU A 101 -6.55 16.67 -3.90
N VAL A 102 -5.34 16.59 -3.33
CA VAL A 102 -4.52 17.77 -3.03
C VAL A 102 -4.17 18.54 -4.31
N GLN A 103 -3.82 17.83 -5.39
CA GLN A 103 -3.57 18.43 -6.70
C GLN A 103 -4.81 19.12 -7.26
N LEU A 104 -5.98 18.48 -7.18
CA LEU A 104 -7.25 19.06 -7.61
C LEU A 104 -7.55 20.37 -6.89
N LEU A 105 -7.39 20.39 -5.56
CA LEU A 105 -7.57 21.60 -4.75
C LEU A 105 -6.61 22.73 -5.16
N GLY A 106 -5.40 22.42 -5.61
CA GLY A 106 -4.48 23.40 -6.17
C GLY A 106 -4.90 23.91 -7.56
N THR A 107 -5.42 23.02 -8.41
CA THR A 107 -5.78 23.39 -9.79
C THR A 107 -7.10 24.13 -9.91
N LEU A 108 -8.06 23.94 -9.00
CA LEU A 108 -9.40 24.55 -9.10
C LEU A 108 -9.39 26.09 -9.03
N PRO A 109 -8.74 26.73 -8.03
CA PRO A 109 -8.66 28.19 -7.99
C PRO A 109 -7.92 28.76 -9.20
N LEU A 110 -6.85 28.08 -9.63
CA LEU A 110 -6.07 28.47 -10.79
C LEU A 110 -6.89 28.42 -12.09
N ALA A 111 -7.75 27.41 -12.22
CA ALA A 111 -8.65 27.26 -13.36
C ALA A 111 -9.70 28.38 -13.43
N VAL A 112 -10.22 28.83 -12.28
CA VAL A 112 -11.16 29.97 -12.21
C VAL A 112 -10.49 31.25 -12.71
N VAL A 113 -9.24 31.50 -12.30
CA VAL A 113 -8.49 32.70 -12.72
C VAL A 113 -8.09 32.64 -14.20
N ALA A 114 -7.63 31.47 -14.68
CA ALA A 114 -7.24 31.32 -16.08
C ALA A 114 -8.41 31.48 -17.07
N GLY A 115 -9.62 31.08 -16.66
CA GLY A 115 -10.83 31.18 -17.49
C GLY A 115 -10.75 30.44 -18.83
N GLY A 116 -11.75 30.68 -19.69
CA GLY A 116 -11.79 30.15 -21.06
C GLY A 116 -11.58 28.64 -21.16
N VAL A 117 -10.85 28.22 -22.21
CA VAL A 117 -10.58 26.80 -22.48
C VAL A 117 -9.68 26.17 -21.41
N ALA A 118 -8.68 26.90 -20.91
CA ALA A 118 -7.76 26.40 -19.89
C ALA A 118 -8.48 26.15 -18.55
N GLY A 119 -9.40 27.02 -18.17
CA GLY A 119 -10.21 26.91 -16.95
C GLY A 119 -11.16 25.71 -16.94
N VAL A 120 -11.56 25.21 -18.11
CA VAL A 120 -12.40 24.00 -18.21
C VAL A 120 -11.55 22.75 -18.38
N LEU A 121 -10.56 22.77 -19.29
CA LEU A 121 -9.79 21.57 -19.65
C LEU A 121 -8.82 21.15 -18.55
N CYS A 122 -8.12 22.07 -17.88
CA CYS A 122 -7.11 21.72 -16.89
C CYS A 122 -7.68 20.96 -15.67
N PRO A 123 -8.78 21.40 -15.03
CA PRO A 123 -9.37 20.63 -13.93
C PRO A 123 -9.99 19.31 -14.43
N ALA A 124 -10.56 19.27 -15.63
CA ALA A 124 -11.11 18.04 -16.21
C ALA A 124 -10.01 16.99 -16.46
N VAL A 125 -8.89 17.40 -17.07
CA VAL A 125 -7.72 16.53 -17.30
C VAL A 125 -7.14 16.06 -15.97
N THR A 126 -7.03 16.96 -14.99
CA THR A 126 -6.55 16.61 -13.65
C THR A 126 -7.45 15.58 -12.98
N ALA A 127 -8.77 15.79 -12.98
CA ALA A 127 -9.74 14.87 -12.39
C ALA A 127 -9.71 13.50 -13.07
N PHE A 128 -9.65 13.48 -14.40
CA PHE A 128 -9.55 12.25 -15.17
C PHE A 128 -8.24 11.51 -14.90
N ALA A 129 -7.10 12.21 -14.84
CA ALA A 129 -5.80 11.63 -14.53
C ALA A 129 -5.78 11.02 -13.12
N VAL A 130 -6.35 11.70 -12.12
CA VAL A 130 -6.47 11.20 -10.74
C VAL A 130 -7.35 9.95 -10.69
N LEU A 131 -8.50 9.96 -11.35
CA LEU A 131 -9.41 8.80 -11.41
C LEU A 131 -8.74 7.61 -12.11
N ALA A 132 -8.20 7.83 -13.31
CA ALA A 132 -7.51 6.81 -14.09
C ALA A 132 -6.31 6.22 -13.32
N GLY A 133 -5.51 7.07 -12.68
CA GLY A 133 -4.40 6.66 -11.84
C GLY A 133 -4.84 5.83 -10.64
N THR A 134 -5.92 6.23 -9.97
CA THR A 134 -6.48 5.51 -8.81
C THR A 134 -7.00 4.13 -9.21
N VAL A 135 -7.77 4.04 -10.30
CA VAL A 135 -8.28 2.77 -10.84
C VAL A 135 -7.12 1.88 -11.29
N ALA A 136 -6.11 2.44 -11.95
CA ALA A 136 -4.93 1.71 -12.37
C ALA A 136 -4.14 1.16 -11.16
N ALA A 137 -3.96 1.96 -10.10
CA ALA A 137 -3.33 1.50 -8.87
C ALA A 137 -4.10 0.36 -8.19
N ALA A 138 -5.43 0.48 -8.10
CA ALA A 138 -6.29 -0.57 -7.55
C ALA A 138 -6.24 -1.86 -8.38
N ARG A 139 -6.28 -1.74 -9.71
CA ARG A 139 -6.16 -2.87 -10.64
C ARG A 139 -4.80 -3.55 -10.55
N ALA A 140 -3.71 -2.78 -10.49
CA ALA A 140 -2.36 -3.30 -10.31
C ALA A 140 -2.25 -4.08 -8.99
N HIS A 141 -2.76 -3.51 -7.91
CA HIS A 141 -2.77 -4.15 -6.59
C HIS A 141 -3.51 -5.49 -6.62
N ARG A 142 -4.75 -5.50 -7.13
CA ARG A 142 -5.54 -6.73 -7.27
C ARG A 142 -4.84 -7.76 -8.16
N THR A 143 -4.25 -7.35 -9.27
CA THR A 143 -3.60 -8.27 -10.22
C THR A 143 -2.34 -8.91 -9.63
N LEU A 144 -1.53 -8.15 -8.88
CA LEU A 144 -0.30 -8.66 -8.29
C LEU A 144 -0.54 -9.44 -7.00
N LEU A 145 -1.43 -8.95 -6.15
CA LEU A 145 -1.56 -9.40 -4.77
C LEU A 145 -2.87 -10.14 -4.49
N ALA A 146 -3.62 -10.52 -5.53
CA ALA A 146 -4.73 -11.46 -5.37
C ALA A 146 -4.21 -12.75 -4.73
N ALA A 147 -4.83 -13.10 -3.60
CA ALA A 147 -4.49 -14.28 -2.80
C ALA A 147 -4.86 -15.62 -3.46
N ALA A 148 -5.65 -15.57 -4.54
CA ALA A 148 -6.01 -16.76 -5.32
C ALA A 148 -4.77 -17.59 -5.67
N GLY A 149 -4.82 -18.87 -5.28
CA GLY A 149 -3.76 -19.85 -5.51
C GLY A 149 -2.53 -19.73 -4.62
N GLY A 150 -2.55 -18.88 -3.58
CA GLY A 150 -1.42 -18.68 -2.66
C GLY A 150 -0.20 -17.98 -3.29
N ALA A 151 -0.31 -17.55 -4.56
CA ALA A 151 0.81 -16.98 -5.31
C ALA A 151 1.55 -15.87 -4.56
N PRO A 152 0.89 -14.90 -3.87
CA PRO A 152 1.60 -13.84 -3.17
C PRO A 152 2.65 -14.35 -2.16
N ALA A 153 2.43 -15.51 -1.54
CA ALA A 153 3.37 -16.13 -0.60
C ALA A 153 4.71 -16.51 -1.25
N ALA A 154 4.74 -16.75 -2.57
CA ALA A 154 5.95 -17.09 -3.32
C ALA A 154 6.81 -15.88 -3.74
N THR A 155 6.53 -14.70 -3.21
CA THR A 155 7.31 -13.47 -3.44
C THR A 155 7.98 -13.00 -2.15
N ASN A 156 8.97 -12.11 -2.21
CA ASN A 156 9.49 -11.43 -1.02
C ASN A 156 8.71 -10.15 -0.67
N LEU A 157 7.62 -9.86 -1.38
CA LEU A 157 6.80 -8.69 -1.14
C LEU A 157 6.06 -8.82 0.20
N PRO A 158 5.94 -7.73 0.97
CA PRO A 158 5.24 -7.74 2.24
C PRO A 158 3.73 -7.97 2.02
N LEU A 159 3.18 -8.93 2.75
CA LEU A 159 1.74 -9.21 2.78
C LEU A 159 1.16 -8.65 4.08
N GLU A 160 0.60 -7.45 4.00
CA GLU A 160 0.00 -6.75 5.13
C GLU A 160 -1.49 -7.11 5.30
N ARG A 161 -1.92 -7.44 6.53
CA ARG A 161 -3.33 -7.62 6.91
C ARG A 161 -3.68 -6.80 8.15
N ASP A 162 -4.93 -6.38 8.21
CA ASP A 162 -5.46 -5.75 9.42
C ASP A 162 -5.59 -6.75 10.55
N LEU A 163 -5.15 -6.31 11.73
CA LEU A 163 -5.52 -6.98 12.96
C LEU A 163 -7.00 -6.70 13.26
N ARG A 164 -7.73 -7.77 13.56
CA ARG A 164 -9.07 -7.73 14.12
C ARG A 164 -8.88 -7.45 15.61
N ILE A 165 -8.76 -6.18 15.99
CA ILE A 165 -8.72 -5.75 17.39
C ILE A 165 -9.84 -4.74 17.58
N HIS A 166 -10.62 -4.92 18.65
CA HIS A 166 -11.86 -4.17 18.82
C HIS A 166 -11.59 -2.67 19.07
N PRO A 167 -12.28 -1.77 18.34
CA PRO A 167 -12.38 -0.35 18.66
C PRO A 167 -12.92 -0.15 20.10
N PRO A 168 -12.63 0.99 20.78
CA PRO A 168 -12.30 2.27 20.16
C PRO A 168 -10.82 2.67 20.14
N ARG A 169 -9.92 1.89 20.76
CA ARG A 169 -8.59 2.40 21.11
C ARG A 169 -7.40 1.80 20.38
N LEU A 170 -7.49 0.71 19.63
CA LEU A 170 -6.32 0.10 18.98
C LEU A 170 -6.58 -0.19 17.51
N TYR A 171 -5.59 0.11 16.67
CA TYR A 171 -5.50 -0.34 15.29
C TYR A 171 -4.17 -1.06 15.12
N GLY A 172 -4.16 -2.14 14.33
CA GLY A 172 -2.96 -2.91 14.15
C GLY A 172 -2.85 -3.55 12.78
N THR A 173 -1.63 -3.90 12.43
CA THR A 173 -1.29 -4.54 11.17
C THR A 173 -0.34 -5.70 11.42
N ALA A 174 -0.59 -6.83 10.79
CA ALA A 174 0.34 -7.95 10.68
C ALA A 174 0.94 -7.95 9.27
N THR A 175 2.21 -8.28 9.16
CA THR A 175 2.98 -8.29 7.92
C THR A 175 3.77 -9.58 7.82
N ILE A 176 3.51 -10.37 6.78
CA ILE A 176 4.40 -11.45 6.38
C ILE A 176 5.48 -10.83 5.48
N GLY A 177 6.68 -10.68 6.03
CA GLY A 177 7.84 -10.13 5.34
C GLY A 177 8.54 -11.15 4.45
N ALA A 178 9.81 -10.86 4.14
CA ALA A 178 10.68 -11.77 3.38
C ALA A 178 11.29 -12.87 4.27
N ASP A 179 11.61 -12.54 5.53
CA ASP A 179 12.37 -13.39 6.45
C ASP A 179 11.74 -13.47 7.85
N ARG A 180 10.65 -12.76 8.08
CA ARG A 180 10.02 -12.61 9.40
C ARG A 180 8.54 -12.30 9.30
N LEU A 181 7.79 -12.72 10.30
CA LEU A 181 6.46 -12.24 10.62
C LEU A 181 6.59 -11.04 11.57
N GLY A 182 5.87 -9.95 11.31
CA GLY A 182 5.82 -8.80 12.21
C GLY A 182 4.40 -8.31 12.41
N TRP A 183 4.08 -7.81 13.60
CA TRP A 183 2.83 -7.12 13.85
C TRP A 183 3.05 -5.89 14.70
N SER A 184 2.15 -4.92 14.56
CA SER A 184 2.18 -3.70 15.35
C SER A 184 0.78 -3.27 15.74
N LEU A 185 0.68 -2.71 16.93
CA LEU A 185 -0.52 -2.15 17.55
C LEU A 185 -0.27 -0.69 17.86
N LYS A 186 -1.22 0.17 17.51
CA LYS A 186 -1.17 1.61 17.74
C LYS A 186 -2.45 2.08 18.39
N PRO A 187 -2.38 2.96 19.41
CA PRO A 187 -3.55 3.58 19.98
C PRO A 187 -4.24 4.51 18.97
N ARG A 188 -5.54 4.31 18.75
CA ARG A 188 -6.42 5.21 18.00
C ARG A 188 -6.86 6.30 18.98
N GLY A 189 -6.19 7.45 18.99
CA GLY A 189 -6.58 8.50 19.94
C GLY A 189 -5.70 9.73 20.18
N ARG A 190 -4.52 9.88 19.57
CA ARG A 190 -3.82 11.19 19.52
C ARG A 190 -3.15 11.35 18.17
N TYR A 191 -3.75 12.17 17.31
CA TYR A 191 -3.11 12.63 16.08
C TYR A 191 -1.71 13.15 16.41
N GLY A 192 -0.67 12.52 15.86
CA GLY A 192 0.69 13.07 15.88
C GLY A 192 1.68 12.53 16.93
N PHE A 193 1.27 11.74 17.93
CA PHE A 193 2.23 11.16 18.89
C PHE A 193 2.39 9.65 18.71
N PRO A 194 3.62 9.11 18.63
CA PRO A 194 3.87 7.67 18.67
C PRO A 194 3.60 7.16 20.10
N GLY A 195 2.33 7.10 20.50
CA GLY A 195 1.91 6.39 21.71
C GLY A 195 2.32 4.92 21.60
N ALA A 196 2.76 4.34 22.73
CA ALA A 196 3.42 3.04 22.85
C ALA A 196 3.02 2.05 21.74
N LEU A 197 3.90 1.92 20.75
CA LEU A 197 3.81 0.92 19.70
C LEU A 197 4.09 -0.43 20.36
N VAL A 198 3.08 -1.26 20.54
CA VAL A 198 3.36 -2.66 20.88
C VAL A 198 3.59 -3.38 19.56
N ALA A 199 4.80 -3.87 19.36
CA ALA A 199 5.19 -4.60 18.17
C ALA A 199 5.75 -5.96 18.57
N GLY A 200 5.42 -6.96 17.78
CA GLY A 200 6.03 -8.28 17.86
C GLY A 200 6.64 -8.66 16.53
N THR A 201 7.75 -9.38 16.57
CA THR A 201 8.38 -9.92 15.38
C THR A 201 8.89 -11.32 15.66
N VAL A 202 8.67 -12.23 14.72
CA VAL A 202 9.14 -13.61 14.78
C VAL A 202 9.89 -13.91 13.47
N PRO A 203 11.22 -14.13 13.51
CA PRO A 203 11.97 -14.61 12.36
C PRO A 203 11.45 -15.96 11.87
N PHE A 204 11.43 -16.19 10.56
CA PHE A 204 10.94 -17.45 10.00
C PHE A 204 11.69 -18.68 10.53
N GLY A 205 13.00 -18.56 10.79
CA GLY A 205 13.80 -19.64 11.38
C GLY A 205 13.44 -20.02 12.82
N GLU A 206 12.66 -19.20 13.53
CA GLU A 206 12.14 -19.52 14.87
C GLU A 206 10.78 -20.21 14.84
N ILE A 207 10.06 -20.15 13.69
CA ILE A 207 8.71 -20.68 13.55
C ILE A 207 8.78 -22.19 13.33
N THR A 208 8.07 -22.94 14.18
CA THR A 208 7.98 -24.41 14.13
C THR A 208 6.63 -24.89 13.62
N GLY A 209 5.60 -24.06 13.68
CA GLY A 209 4.27 -24.40 13.17
C GLY A 209 3.34 -23.18 13.09
N VAL A 210 2.34 -23.28 12.23
CA VAL A 210 1.29 -22.27 12.04
C VAL A 210 -0.06 -22.97 12.07
N ARG A 211 -0.96 -22.51 12.92
CA ARG A 211 -2.33 -23.05 13.00
C ARG A 211 -3.34 -21.93 13.25
N VAL A 212 -4.60 -22.21 12.95
CA VAL A 212 -5.72 -21.33 13.29
C VAL A 212 -6.41 -21.92 14.49
N GLU A 213 -6.60 -21.10 15.52
CA GLU A 213 -7.36 -21.48 16.71
C GLU A 213 -8.56 -20.55 16.88
N GLN A 214 -9.60 -21.08 17.52
CA GLN A 214 -10.79 -20.32 17.88
C GLN A 214 -10.64 -19.85 19.32
N VAL A 215 -10.53 -18.54 19.52
CA VAL A 215 -10.44 -17.94 20.85
C VAL A 215 -11.83 -17.65 21.38
N ASN A 216 -12.09 -18.14 22.59
CA ASN A 216 -13.28 -17.80 23.37
C ASN A 216 -12.95 -16.67 24.35
N GLU A 217 -13.97 -15.92 24.78
CA GLU A 217 -13.81 -14.71 25.61
C GLU A 217 -13.15 -14.97 26.99
N HIS A 218 -13.29 -16.18 27.51
CA HIS A 218 -12.88 -16.55 28.87
C HIS A 218 -11.42 -17.01 28.98
N ASP A 219 -10.75 -17.31 27.84
CA ASP A 219 -9.37 -17.78 27.80
C ASP A 219 -8.63 -17.13 26.63
N ALA A 220 -8.66 -15.79 26.61
CA ALA A 220 -8.12 -15.02 25.51
C ALA A 220 -6.59 -14.94 25.60
N PRO A 221 -5.83 -15.60 24.69
CA PRO A 221 -4.38 -15.46 24.69
C PRO A 221 -3.98 -14.03 24.34
N LEU A 222 -2.78 -13.63 24.76
CA LEU A 222 -2.30 -12.27 24.53
C LEU A 222 -1.69 -12.12 23.14
N VAL A 223 -2.16 -11.13 22.37
CA VAL A 223 -1.53 -10.70 21.10
C VAL A 223 -0.25 -9.90 21.36
N ALA A 224 -0.20 -9.28 22.55
CA ALA A 224 0.85 -8.40 23.00
C ALA A 224 0.77 -8.29 24.55
N PRO A 225 1.83 -7.86 25.24
CA PRO A 225 1.77 -7.63 26.69
C PRO A 225 0.57 -6.77 27.09
N GLY A 226 -0.34 -7.34 27.87
CA GLY A 226 -1.57 -6.67 28.33
C GLY A 226 -2.67 -6.48 27.28
N VAL A 227 -2.55 -7.07 26.08
CA VAL A 227 -3.54 -6.98 25.01
C VAL A 227 -4.11 -8.37 24.68
N PRO A 228 -5.30 -8.73 25.19
CA PRO A 228 -5.94 -9.99 24.87
C PRO A 228 -6.40 -10.05 23.41
N ALA A 229 -6.34 -11.23 22.81
CA ALA A 229 -6.90 -11.51 21.51
C ALA A 229 -8.44 -11.43 21.59
N PRO A 230 -9.10 -10.77 20.62
CA PRO A 230 -10.55 -10.72 20.65
C PRO A 230 -11.17 -12.08 20.26
N PRO A 231 -12.38 -12.37 20.78
CA PRO A 231 -13.08 -13.64 20.52
C PRO A 231 -13.24 -13.90 19.03
N GLY A 232 -12.98 -15.12 18.57
CA GLY A 232 -13.01 -15.50 17.16
C GLY A 232 -11.71 -16.16 16.68
N PRO A 233 -11.56 -16.33 15.36
CA PRO A 233 -10.39 -17.01 14.82
C PRO A 233 -9.14 -16.14 14.98
N VAL A 234 -8.03 -16.77 15.36
CA VAL A 234 -6.69 -16.19 15.46
C VAL A 234 -5.67 -17.13 14.83
N VAL A 235 -4.54 -16.57 14.41
CA VAL A 235 -3.41 -17.36 13.93
C VAL A 235 -2.42 -17.52 15.07
N VAL A 236 -2.18 -18.77 15.46
CA VAL A 236 -1.16 -19.13 16.45
C VAL A 236 0.08 -19.63 15.72
N VAL A 237 1.18 -18.97 16.00
CA VAL A 237 2.50 -19.26 15.42
C VAL A 237 3.35 -19.85 16.52
N SER A 238 3.56 -21.16 16.46
CA SER A 238 4.46 -21.82 17.39
C SER A 238 5.90 -21.46 17.07
N THR A 239 6.63 -21.04 18.10
CA THR A 239 8.04 -20.71 18.01
C THR A 239 8.84 -21.52 19.01
N ARG A 240 10.17 -21.56 18.85
CA ARG A 240 11.07 -22.17 19.84
C ARG A 240 10.99 -21.53 21.23
N ARG A 241 10.46 -20.31 21.34
CA ARG A 241 10.35 -19.53 22.59
C ARG A 241 8.94 -19.50 23.16
N GLY A 242 7.99 -20.21 22.54
CA GLY A 242 6.57 -20.21 22.89
C GLY A 242 5.69 -19.76 21.73
N ASP A 243 4.38 -19.78 21.96
CA ASP A 243 3.39 -19.44 20.93
C ASP A 243 3.19 -17.91 20.83
N ALA A 244 3.17 -17.41 19.60
CA ALA A 244 2.81 -16.04 19.28
C ALA A 244 1.42 -15.99 18.64
N VAL A 245 0.55 -15.10 19.12
CA VAL A 245 -0.84 -15.00 18.64
C VAL A 245 -1.06 -13.74 17.80
N VAL A 246 -1.65 -13.92 16.63
CA VAL A 246 -1.97 -12.84 15.69
C VAL A 246 -3.44 -12.90 15.31
N ALA A 247 -4.23 -11.96 15.82
CA ALA A 247 -5.66 -11.84 15.51
C ALA A 247 -5.87 -11.01 14.24
N VAL A 248 -5.86 -11.63 13.06
CA VAL A 248 -6.17 -10.98 11.76
C VAL A 248 -7.64 -11.19 11.36
N LYS A 249 -8.18 -10.32 10.50
CA LYS A 249 -9.57 -10.45 9.99
C LYS A 249 -9.82 -11.76 9.21
N GLU A 250 -8.84 -12.22 8.45
CA GLU A 250 -8.92 -13.41 7.58
C GLU A 250 -7.86 -14.43 8.02
N ALA A 251 -8.05 -15.01 9.21
CA ALA A 251 -7.06 -15.87 9.86
C ALA A 251 -6.65 -17.09 9.02
N ALA A 252 -7.62 -17.79 8.41
CA ALA A 252 -7.34 -18.96 7.58
C ALA A 252 -6.49 -18.63 6.34
N GLU A 253 -6.84 -17.58 5.61
CA GLU A 253 -6.08 -17.14 4.44
C GLU A 253 -4.67 -16.67 4.83
N PHE A 254 -4.55 -15.92 5.94
CA PHE A 254 -3.26 -15.46 6.44
C PHE A 254 -2.36 -16.62 6.88
N ALA A 255 -2.91 -17.58 7.62
CA ALA A 255 -2.19 -18.77 8.06
C ALA A 255 -1.71 -19.60 6.85
N ALA A 256 -2.58 -19.81 5.86
CA ALA A 256 -2.22 -20.53 4.64
C ALA A 256 -1.10 -19.82 3.84
N LEU A 257 -1.15 -18.49 3.72
CA LEU A 257 -0.10 -17.71 3.07
C LEU A 257 1.22 -17.75 3.85
N LEU A 258 1.16 -17.70 5.18
CA LEU A 258 2.34 -17.78 6.04
C LEU A 258 2.98 -19.17 5.94
N ASP A 259 2.20 -20.25 6.09
CA ASP A 259 2.68 -21.62 5.97
C ASP A 259 3.32 -21.88 4.61
N LEU A 260 2.66 -21.46 3.52
CA LEU A 260 3.21 -21.57 2.18
C LEU A 260 4.53 -20.81 2.02
N ARG A 261 4.64 -19.59 2.56
CA ARG A 261 5.89 -18.83 2.48
C ARG A 261 7.00 -19.49 3.31
N LEU A 262 6.69 -20.04 4.47
CA LEU A 262 7.67 -20.76 5.29
C LEU A 262 8.23 -21.98 4.57
N ARG A 263 7.35 -22.80 3.96
CA ARG A 263 7.77 -23.94 3.14
C ARG A 263 8.66 -23.52 1.98
N LEU A 264 8.24 -22.53 1.21
CA LEU A 264 9.04 -22.02 0.08
C LEU A 264 10.36 -21.40 0.50
N THR A 265 10.43 -20.77 1.69
CA THR A 265 11.68 -20.19 2.21
C THR A 265 12.70 -21.27 2.60
N ALA A 266 12.24 -22.46 3.00
CA ALA A 266 13.09 -23.60 3.28
C ALA A 266 13.63 -24.28 2.00
N GLU A 267 13.01 -24.03 0.85
CA GLU A 267 13.43 -24.58 -0.44
C GLU A 267 14.46 -23.67 -1.15
N PRO A 268 15.44 -24.25 -1.85
CA PRO A 268 16.27 -23.49 -2.77
C PRO A 268 15.43 -23.05 -3.99
N GLY A 269 15.66 -21.84 -4.51
CA GLY A 269 14.94 -21.37 -5.69
C GLY A 269 14.43 -19.94 -5.64
N TRP A 270 14.87 -19.14 -4.68
CA TRP A 270 14.61 -17.70 -4.66
C TRP A 270 15.54 -16.98 -5.65
N ALA A 271 14.95 -16.21 -6.57
CA ALA A 271 15.65 -15.46 -7.62
C ALA A 271 14.99 -14.12 -7.89
#